data_AF-A0A6M3JU90-F1
#
_entry.id   AF-A0A6M3JU90-F1
#
_cell.length_a   1.000
_cell.length_b   1.000
_cell.length_c   1.000
_cell.angle_alpha   90.00
_cell.angle_beta   90.00
_cell.angle_gamma   90.00
#
_symmetry.space_group_name_H-M   'P 1'
#
loop_
_entity.id
_entity.type
_entity.pdbx_description
1 polymer ?
#
loop_
_entity_poly.entity_id
_entity_poly.type
_entity_poly.pdbx_seq_one_letter_code
_entity_poly.pdbx_strand_id
1 'polypeptide(L)'
;MKDIYFVTELTGAGGEIRYIPVPSRGNVLSVRVASDLQMDAAGTLTFSRGATTVNLVTVPAGNIAAGTILDGVPDTTSKGLIFDPSDTTAANKVIKMTDDATFLGGAATITVLIKYDDSAYVVQPASEA
;
A
#
# COMPACT_ATOMS: atom_id res chain seq x y z
N MET A 1 3.81 -10.90 12.97
CA MET A 1 3.97 -9.64 12.22
C MET A 1 5.15 -9.80 11.27
N LYS A 2 5.01 -9.33 10.02
CA LYS A 2 6.05 -9.41 8.98
C LYS A 2 6.26 -8.04 8.35
N ASP A 3 7.50 -7.79 7.95
CA ASP A 3 7.87 -6.59 7.20
C ASP A 3 7.99 -6.94 5.72
N ILE A 4 7.25 -6.23 4.87
CA ILE A 4 7.40 -6.32 3.41
C ILE A 4 8.14 -5.05 2.97
N TYR A 5 9.31 -5.24 2.38
CA TYR A 5 10.13 -4.15 1.86
C TYR A 5 10.37 -4.35 0.37
N PHE A 6 10.16 -3.30 -0.42
CA PHE A 6 10.48 -3.32 -1.84
C PHE A 6 10.81 -1.92 -2.35
N VAL A 7 11.49 -1.92 -3.50
CA VAL A 7 11.88 -0.71 -4.23
C VAL A 7 11.35 -0.83 -5.65
N THR A 8 10.81 0.25 -6.18
CA THR A 8 10.27 0.28 -7.55
C THR A 8 10.44 1.67 -8.15
N GLU A 9 10.60 1.72 -9.46
CA GLU A 9 10.62 2.98 -10.22
C GLU A 9 9.19 3.38 -10.56
N LEU A 10 8.87 4.67 -10.46
CA LEU A 10 7.68 5.30 -11.02
C LEU A 10 8.14 6.32 -12.06
N THR A 11 7.37 6.48 -13.12
CA THR A 11 7.59 7.48 -14.18
C THR A 11 7.13 8.88 -13.79
N GLY A 12 6.26 9.00 -12.78
CA GLY A 12 5.65 10.25 -12.35
C GLY A 12 4.45 10.70 -13.21
N ALA A 13 4.01 9.88 -14.17
CA ALA A 13 2.81 10.18 -14.97
C ALA A 13 1.49 9.90 -14.22
N GLY A 14 1.54 9.18 -13.10
CA GLY A 14 0.37 8.74 -12.34
C GLY A 14 -0.34 7.53 -12.93
N GLY A 15 -1.12 6.85 -12.08
CA GLY A 15 -1.95 5.71 -12.45
C GLY A 15 -1.16 4.41 -12.66
N GLU A 16 0.12 4.39 -12.31
CA GLU A 16 0.95 3.21 -12.40
C GLU A 16 0.57 2.22 -11.31
N ILE A 17 0.54 0.94 -11.67
CA ILE A 17 0.12 -0.12 -10.75
C ILE A 17 1.30 -1.01 -10.43
N ARG A 18 1.45 -1.36 -9.15
CA ARG A 18 2.34 -2.44 -8.70
C ARG A 18 1.54 -3.41 -7.84
N TYR A 19 1.75 -4.71 -8.08
CA TYR A 19 1.15 -5.78 -7.29
C TYR A 19 2.20 -6.36 -6.36
N ILE A 20 1.92 -6.32 -5.07
CA ILE A 20 2.83 -6.76 -4.01
C ILE A 20 2.27 -8.06 -3.44
N PRO A 21 2.98 -9.19 -3.60
CA PRO A 21 2.56 -10.47 -3.02
C PRO A 21 2.54 -10.41 -1.50
N VAL A 22 1.51 -10.99 -0.87
CA VAL A 22 1.47 -11.16 0.59
C VAL A 22 2.11 -12.50 1.00
N PRO A 23 2.91 -12.54 2.08
CA PRO A 23 3.67 -13.73 2.47
C PRO A 23 2.85 -14.79 3.22
N SER A 24 1.67 -14.43 3.71
CA SER A 24 0.74 -15.29 4.44
C SER A 24 -0.63 -14.60 4.51
N ARG A 25 -1.65 -15.29 5.02
CA ARG A 25 -2.93 -14.66 5.36
C ARG A 25 -2.70 -13.57 6.43
N GLY A 26 -3.36 -12.43 6.30
CA GLY A 26 -3.18 -11.28 7.19
C GLY A 26 -3.72 -9.97 6.64
N ASN A 27 -3.41 -8.84 7.27
CA ASN A 27 -3.80 -7.50 6.81
C ASN A 27 -2.66 -6.48 6.84
N VAL A 28 -2.90 -5.31 6.25
CA VAL A 28 -1.96 -4.17 6.25
C VAL A 28 -2.14 -3.37 7.52
N LEU A 29 -1.12 -3.35 8.39
CA LEU A 29 -1.13 -2.59 9.63
C LEU A 29 -0.71 -1.13 9.41
N SER A 30 0.40 -0.92 8.70
CA SER A 30 0.88 0.42 8.36
C SER A 30 1.75 0.38 7.10
N VAL A 31 1.89 1.54 6.47
CA VAL A 31 2.72 1.73 5.29
C VAL A 31 3.62 2.95 5.49
N ARG A 32 4.85 2.87 5.02
CA ARG A 32 5.81 3.97 4.96
C ARG A 32 6.44 4.02 3.58
N VAL A 33 6.68 5.23 3.09
CA VAL A 33 7.30 5.45 1.79
C VAL A 33 8.36 6.53 1.85
N ALA A 34 9.35 6.42 0.98
CA ALA A 34 10.32 7.46 0.68
C ALA A 34 10.59 7.46 -0.83
N SER A 35 10.94 8.62 -1.37
CA SER A 35 11.30 8.82 -2.78
C SER A 35 12.72 9.38 -2.86
N ASP A 36 13.47 9.03 -3.90
CA ASP A 36 14.74 9.70 -4.24
C ASP A 36 14.54 11.06 -4.94
N LEU A 37 13.30 11.41 -5.27
CA LEU A 37 12.87 12.70 -5.78
C LEU A 37 11.99 13.42 -4.75
N GLN A 38 11.88 14.74 -4.91
CA GLN A 38 10.87 15.52 -4.19
C GLN A 38 9.46 14.97 -4.47
N MET A 39 8.67 14.81 -3.39
CA MET A 39 7.26 14.46 -3.49
C MET A 39 6.42 15.74 -3.47
N ASP A 40 5.47 15.85 -4.39
CA ASP A 40 4.72 17.09 -4.59
C ASP A 40 3.47 17.15 -3.71
N ALA A 41 3.14 18.35 -3.25
CA ALA A 41 2.08 18.57 -2.28
C ALA A 41 0.73 17.99 -2.73
N ALA A 42 -0.02 17.41 -1.79
CA ALA A 42 -1.32 16.78 -2.00
C ALA A 42 -1.31 15.52 -2.89
N GLY A 43 -0.17 15.13 -3.47
CA GLY A 43 -0.05 13.87 -4.17
C GLY A 43 -0.22 12.67 -3.25
N THR A 44 -0.66 11.55 -3.82
CA THR A 44 -1.03 10.36 -3.06
C THR A 44 -0.49 9.06 -3.64
N LEU A 45 -0.25 8.12 -2.73
CA LEU A 45 0.01 6.72 -3.04
C LEU A 45 -1.00 5.86 -2.30
N THR A 46 -1.80 5.12 -3.07
CA THR A 46 -2.92 4.32 -2.56
C THR A 46 -2.53 2.85 -2.49
N PHE A 47 -2.80 2.22 -1.34
CA PHE A 47 -2.67 0.77 -1.15
C PHE A 47 -4.06 0.18 -0.99
N SER A 48 -4.37 -0.85 -1.77
CA SER A 48 -5.74 -1.35 -1.91
C SER A 48 -5.81 -2.87 -2.07
N ARG A 49 -6.98 -3.42 -1.75
CA ARG A 49 -7.41 -4.77 -2.10
C ARG A 49 -8.40 -4.66 -3.26
N GLY A 50 -7.95 -4.92 -4.48
CA GLY A 50 -8.74 -4.66 -5.69
C GLY A 50 -9.00 -3.16 -5.87
N ALA A 51 -10.26 -2.73 -5.73
CA ALA A 51 -10.65 -1.31 -5.78
C ALA A 51 -10.84 -0.67 -4.40
N THR A 52 -10.71 -1.45 -3.32
CA THR A 52 -10.95 -0.97 -1.95
C THR A 52 -9.65 -0.52 -1.30
N THR A 53 -9.51 0.77 -1.02
CA THR A 53 -8.36 1.34 -0.30
C THR A 53 -8.26 0.77 1.11
N VAL A 54 -7.07 0.36 1.53
CA VAL A 54 -6.78 -0.11 2.89
C VAL A 54 -5.80 0.80 3.63
N ASN A 55 -4.97 1.53 2.89
CA ASN A 55 -4.04 2.52 3.44
C ASN A 55 -3.74 3.58 2.36
N LEU A 56 -3.53 4.83 2.79
CA LEU A 56 -3.26 5.95 1.90
C LEU A 56 -2.07 6.75 2.44
N VAL A 57 -1.06 6.95 1.59
CA VAL A 57 -0.03 7.96 1.86
C VAL A 57 -0.43 9.23 1.13
N THR A 58 -0.47 10.35 1.85
CA THR A 58 -0.72 11.66 1.27
C THR A 58 0.45 12.58 1.62
N VAL A 59 1.01 13.25 0.62
CA VAL A 59 2.02 14.28 0.84
C VAL A 59 1.33 15.47 1.53
N PRO A 60 1.82 15.92 2.69
CA PRO A 60 1.23 17.04 3.42
C PRO A 60 1.33 18.34 2.60
N ALA A 61 0.79 19.43 3.15
CA ALA A 61 0.89 20.73 2.50
C ALA A 61 2.36 21.14 2.28
N GLY A 62 2.67 21.57 1.06
CA GLY A 62 4.04 21.89 0.63
C GLY A 62 4.81 20.66 0.15
N ASN A 63 5.76 20.90 -0.75
CA ASN A 63 6.55 19.82 -1.32
C ASN A 63 7.50 19.24 -0.26
N ILE A 64 7.71 17.94 -0.33
CA ILE A 64 8.55 17.20 0.62
C ILE A 64 9.86 16.81 -0.07
N ALA A 65 10.98 17.13 0.58
CA ALA A 65 12.31 16.85 0.06
C ALA A 65 12.54 15.33 -0.13
N ALA A 66 13.35 15.00 -1.14
CA ALA A 66 13.82 13.64 -1.39
C ALA A 66 14.42 13.00 -0.12
N GLY A 67 14.23 11.70 0.04
CA GLY A 67 14.71 10.92 1.18
C GLY A 67 13.88 11.08 2.46
N THR A 68 12.89 11.98 2.49
CA THR A 68 11.97 12.11 3.64
C THR A 68 10.99 10.93 3.67
N ILE A 69 10.79 10.36 4.86
CA ILE A 69 9.82 9.27 5.07
C ILE A 69 8.44 9.87 5.32
N LEU A 70 7.43 9.37 4.60
CA LEU A 70 6.03 9.63 4.87
C LEU A 70 5.34 8.37 5.42
N ASP A 71 4.56 8.57 6.49
CA ASP A 71 3.68 7.55 7.05
C ASP A 71 2.32 7.57 6.33
N GLY A 72 1.82 6.39 6.00
CA GLY A 72 0.47 6.19 5.47
C GLY A 72 -0.58 6.10 6.57
N VAL A 73 -1.79 6.56 6.26
CA VAL A 73 -2.96 6.53 7.12
C VAL A 73 -3.84 5.33 6.73
N PRO A 74 -4.11 4.38 7.64
CA PRO A 74 -5.03 3.27 7.37
C PRO A 74 -6.45 3.77 7.10
N ASP A 75 -7.14 3.15 6.14
CA ASP A 75 -8.54 3.44 5.85
C ASP A 75 -9.43 3.09 7.06
N THR A 76 -10.33 3.99 7.44
CA THR A 76 -11.11 3.82 8.68
C THR A 76 -12.10 2.66 8.60
N THR A 77 -12.57 2.33 7.40
CA THR A 77 -13.54 1.25 7.14
C THR A 77 -12.85 -0.06 6.78
N SER A 78 -11.74 0.00 6.06
CA SER A 78 -11.18 -1.14 5.32
C SER A 78 -9.78 -1.56 5.79
N LYS A 79 -9.17 -0.89 6.77
CA LYS A 79 -7.85 -1.26 7.33
C LYS A 79 -7.72 -2.73 7.77
N GLY A 80 -8.82 -3.35 8.18
CA GLY A 80 -8.85 -4.73 8.65
C GLY A 80 -9.05 -5.79 7.56
N LEU A 81 -9.12 -5.40 6.29
CA LEU A 81 -9.38 -6.36 5.21
C LEU A 81 -8.26 -7.39 5.09
N ILE A 82 -8.67 -8.66 5.12
CA ILE A 82 -7.74 -9.79 5.05
C ILE A 82 -7.33 -10.04 3.60
N PHE A 83 -6.03 -10.17 3.40
CA PHE A 83 -5.41 -10.73 2.22
C PHE A 83 -5.04 -12.18 2.53
N ASP A 84 -5.16 -13.05 1.53
CA ASP A 84 -4.89 -14.47 1.63
C ASP A 84 -4.29 -14.97 0.30
N PRO A 85 -3.02 -15.41 0.29
CA PRO A 85 -2.38 -15.93 -0.91
C PRO A 85 -3.03 -17.23 -1.41
N SER A 86 -3.76 -17.96 -0.56
CA SER A 86 -4.46 -19.21 -0.88
C SER A 86 -5.90 -19.03 -1.38
N ASP A 87 -6.45 -17.80 -1.34
CA ASP A 87 -7.81 -17.50 -1.83
C ASP A 87 -7.94 -17.85 -3.33
N THR A 88 -9.15 -17.93 -3.87
CA THR A 88 -9.36 -18.06 -5.32
C THR A 88 -9.49 -16.71 -6.01
N THR A 89 -9.86 -15.67 -5.27
CA THR A 89 -10.08 -14.30 -5.72
C THR A 89 -8.75 -13.56 -5.86
N ALA A 90 -8.42 -13.10 -7.06
CA ALA A 90 -7.14 -12.43 -7.34
C ALA A 90 -6.89 -11.20 -6.45
N ALA A 91 -7.93 -10.40 -6.19
CA ALA A 91 -7.84 -9.21 -5.34
C ALA A 91 -7.41 -9.53 -3.91
N ASN A 92 -7.69 -10.73 -3.40
CA ASN A 92 -7.35 -11.11 -2.03
C ASN A 92 -5.88 -11.54 -1.90
N LYS A 93 -5.18 -11.82 -3.01
CA LYS A 93 -3.81 -12.40 -2.98
C LYS A 93 -2.69 -11.38 -2.94
N VAL A 94 -2.98 -10.13 -3.28
CA VAL A 94 -1.96 -9.09 -3.51
C VAL A 94 -2.43 -7.75 -2.99
N ILE A 95 -1.49 -6.95 -2.51
CA ILE A 95 -1.72 -5.53 -2.24
C ILE A 95 -1.47 -4.79 -3.56
N LYS A 96 -2.45 -4.01 -3.99
CA LYS A 96 -2.33 -3.13 -5.17
C LYS A 96 -1.89 -1.76 -4.71
N MET A 97 -0.73 -1.31 -5.20
CA MET A 97 -0.23 0.04 -5.05
C MET A 97 -0.53 0.86 -6.31
N THR A 98 -0.97 2.11 -6.15
CA THR A 98 -1.21 3.04 -7.26
C THR A 98 -0.85 4.47 -6.86
N ASP A 99 -0.06 5.14 -7.68
CA ASP A 99 0.24 6.57 -7.56
C ASP A 99 -0.80 7.42 -8.29
N ASP A 100 -0.99 8.65 -7.83
CA ASP A 100 -1.67 9.66 -8.63
C ASP A 100 -0.69 10.48 -9.47
N ALA A 101 -1.23 11.24 -10.43
CA ALA A 101 -0.45 12.07 -11.33
C ALA A 101 0.22 13.29 -10.67
N THR A 102 0.01 13.47 -9.37
CA THR A 102 0.53 14.60 -8.58
C THR A 102 1.51 14.17 -7.50
N PHE A 103 1.77 12.86 -7.36
CA PHE A 103 2.67 12.34 -6.32
C PHE A 103 4.13 12.70 -6.60
N LEU A 104 4.53 12.71 -7.87
CA LEU A 104 5.89 13.02 -8.33
C LEU A 104 5.86 13.97 -9.53
N GLY A 105 6.82 14.89 -9.56
CA GLY A 105 7.06 15.77 -10.72
C GLY A 105 7.90 15.14 -11.85
N GLY A 106 8.18 13.84 -11.78
CA GLY A 106 9.01 13.11 -12.75
C GLY A 106 9.34 11.69 -12.32
N ALA A 107 10.20 11.02 -13.10
CA ALA A 107 10.60 9.65 -12.80
C ALA A 107 11.45 9.58 -11.52
N ALA A 108 11.14 8.63 -10.65
CA ALA A 108 11.76 8.49 -9.33
C ALA A 108 11.78 7.03 -8.86
N THR A 109 12.71 6.72 -7.97
CA THR A 109 12.76 5.47 -7.22
C THR A 109 12.00 5.62 -5.91
N ILE A 110 10.98 4.79 -5.74
CA ILE A 110 10.20 4.71 -4.49
C ILE A 110 10.63 3.51 -3.68
N THR A 111 10.90 3.76 -2.40
CA THR A 111 11.10 2.75 -1.37
C THR A 111 9.84 2.62 -0.52
N VAL A 112 9.35 1.40 -0.35
CA VAL A 112 8.13 1.12 0.41
C VAL A 112 8.40 0.09 1.50
N LEU A 113 7.88 0.37 2.69
CA LEU A 113 7.81 -0.56 3.81
C LEU A 113 6.36 -0.75 4.24
N ILE A 114 5.89 -2.00 4.26
CA ILE A 114 4.57 -2.37 4.76
C ILE A 114 4.75 -3.23 6.01
N LYS A 115 4.15 -2.81 7.12
CA LYS A 115 3.97 -3.66 8.30
C LYS A 115 2.73 -4.52 8.08
N TYR A 116 2.93 -5.82 7.98
CA TYR A 116 1.88 -6.79 7.68
C TYR A 116 1.58 -7.64 8.93
N ASP A 117 0.32 -7.66 9.36
CA ASP A 117 -0.11 -8.47 10.49
C ASP A 117 -0.67 -9.81 10.00
N ASP A 118 0.12 -10.86 10.21
CA ASP A 118 -0.21 -12.25 9.90
C ASP A 118 -0.93 -12.96 11.05
N SER A 119 -1.25 -12.26 12.15
CA SER A 119 -2.13 -12.77 13.21
C SER A 119 -3.60 -12.45 12.98
N ALA A 120 -3.89 -11.59 11.99
CA ALA A 120 -5.25 -11.22 11.64
C ALA A 120 -5.99 -12.42 11.02
N TYR A 121 -7.02 -12.92 11.71
CA TYR A 121 -7.89 -13.99 11.22
C TYR A 121 -9.34 -13.53 11.13
N VAL A 122 -10.08 -14.01 10.12
CA VAL A 122 -11.54 -13.94 10.12
C VAL A 122 -12.05 -15.19 10.83
N VAL A 123 -12.88 -15.02 11.86
CA VAL A 123 -13.68 -16.14 12.40
C VAL A 123 -14.55 -16.66 11.26
N GLN A 124 -14.24 -17.84 10.72
CA GLN A 124 -15.19 -18.48 9.81
C GLN A 124 -16.39 -18.96 10.64
N PRO A 125 -17.63 -18.68 10.22
CA PRO A 125 -18.78 -19.39 10.78
C PRO A 125 -18.55 -20.88 10.56
N ALA A 126 -18.89 -21.71 11.56
CA ALA A 126 -18.77 -23.14 11.44
C ALA A 126 -19.47 -23.61 10.15
N SER A 127 -18.70 -24.19 9.24
CA SER A 127 -19.24 -24.83 8.04
C SER A 127 -19.67 -26.25 8.40
N GLU A 128 -20.63 -26.37 9.30
CA GLU A 128 -21.34 -27.63 9.51
C GLU A 128 -22.59 -27.61 8.62
N ALA A 129 -22.56 -28.43 7.58
CA ALA A 129 -23.73 -28.84 6.80
C ALA A 129 -24.38 -30.06 7.45
#